data_AF-A0A841L224-F1
#
_entry.id   AF-A0A841L224-F1
#
_cell.length_a   1.000
_cell.length_b   1.000
_cell.length_c   1.000
_cell.angle_alpha   90.00
_cell.angle_beta   90.00
_cell.angle_gamma   90.00
#
_symmetry.space_group_name_H-M   'P 1'
#
loop_
_entity.id
_entity.type
_entity.pdbx_description
1 polymer ?
#
loop_
_entity_poly.entity_id
_entity_poly.type
_entity_poly.pdbx_seq_one_letter_code
_entity_poly.pdbx_strand_id
1 'polypeptide(L)' 'MEDFYFAYNYDEQKNTASRLYRRINCSFEKYDKAKKQWKPAPEQSCIYIGEDWDYDEITEEQAAEIINNWN' A
#
# COMPACT_ATOMS: atom_id res chain seq x y z
N MET A 1 -14.52 -8.61 -4.90
CA MET A 1 -13.76 -7.62 -4.13
C MET A 1 -12.56 -7.28 -4.99
N GLU A 2 -12.43 -6.01 -5.36
CA GLU A 2 -11.54 -5.57 -6.44
C GLU A 2 -10.08 -5.42 -5.98
N ASP A 3 -9.19 -5.35 -6.94
CA ASP A 3 -7.78 -5.05 -6.71
C ASP A 3 -7.65 -3.55 -6.41
N PHE A 4 -6.86 -3.20 -5.40
CA PHE A 4 -6.66 -1.79 -5.01
C PHE A 4 -5.30 -1.58 -4.34
N TYR A 5 -4.86 -0.33 -4.32
CA TYR A 5 -3.64 0.10 -3.66
C TYR A 5 -3.99 0.97 -2.47
N PHE A 6 -3.20 0.88 -1.41
CA PHE A 6 -3.43 1.68 -0.22
C PHE A 6 -2.12 1.98 0.51
N ALA A 7 -2.10 3.11 1.18
CA ALA A 7 -0.93 3.61 1.88
C ALA A 7 -1.30 4.12 3.27
N TYR A 8 -0.32 4.09 4.17
CA TYR A 8 -0.45 4.66 5.51
C TYR A 8 0.32 5.96 5.60
N ASN A 9 -0.30 6.97 6.21
CA ASN A 9 0.24 8.33 6.32
C ASN A 9 0.65 8.85 4.94
N TYR A 10 -0.27 8.78 3.98
CA TYR A 10 -0.03 9.26 2.63
C TYR A 10 0.02 10.80 2.62
N ASP A 11 1.12 11.35 2.11
CA ASP A 11 1.31 12.78 1.89
C ASP A 11 1.21 13.03 0.38
N GLU A 12 0.04 13.47 -0.07
CA GLU A 12 -0.27 13.75 -1.48
C GLU A 12 0.62 14.87 -2.06
N GLN A 13 1.01 15.86 -1.24
CA GLN A 13 1.85 16.96 -1.71
C GLN A 13 3.26 16.51 -2.08
N LYS A 14 3.77 15.48 -1.39
CA LYS A 14 5.12 14.94 -1.61
C LYS A 14 5.09 13.59 -2.33
N ASN A 15 3.92 13.02 -2.59
CA ASN A 15 3.76 11.64 -3.06
C ASN A 15 4.62 10.67 -2.24
N THR A 16 4.50 10.73 -0.91
CA THR A 16 5.22 9.83 0.01
C THR A 16 4.27 9.15 0.98
N ALA A 17 4.67 7.99 1.48
CA ALA A 17 3.94 7.26 2.51
C ALA A 17 4.90 6.68 3.56
N SER A 18 4.35 6.26 4.70
CA SER A 18 5.09 5.46 5.68
C SER A 18 5.09 3.97 5.33
N ARG A 19 4.00 3.49 4.74
CA ARG A 19 3.83 2.10 4.29
C ARG A 19 2.98 2.09 3.03
N LEU A 20 3.29 1.17 2.11
CA LEU A 20 2.59 1.01 0.85
C LEU A 20 2.20 -0.47 0.70
N TYR A 21 0.94 -0.69 0.37
CA TYR A 21 0.35 -2.01 0.22
C TYR A 21 -0.47 -2.05 -1.06
N ARG A 22 -0.73 -3.27 -1.52
CA ARG A 22 -1.68 -3.55 -2.58
C ARG A 22 -2.42 -4.83 -2.29
N ARG A 23 -3.62 -4.93 -2.82
CA ARG A 23 -4.40 -6.15 -2.85
C ARG A 23 -4.55 -6.58 -4.30
N ILE A 24 -3.96 -7.71 -4.64
CA ILE A 24 -4.01 -8.29 -5.98
C ILE A 24 -4.44 -9.75 -5.87
N ASN A 25 -5.43 -10.18 -6.66
CA ASN A 25 -5.92 -11.57 -6.65
C ASN A 25 -6.29 -12.06 -5.22
N CYS A 26 -6.99 -11.23 -4.46
CA CYS A 26 -7.38 -11.50 -3.06
C CYS A 26 -6.22 -11.69 -2.07
N SER A 27 -4.98 -11.39 -2.47
CA SER A 27 -3.81 -11.45 -1.60
C SER A 27 -3.30 -10.04 -1.30
N PHE A 28 -2.91 -9.80 -0.05
CA PHE A 28 -2.26 -8.56 0.34
C PHE A 28 -0.75 -8.65 0.20
N GLU A 29 -0.16 -7.59 -0.34
CA GLU A 29 1.28 -7.45 -0.46
C GLU A 29 1.71 -6.08 0.06
N LYS A 30 2.87 -6.04 0.72
CA LYS A 30 3.54 -4.83 1.18
C LYS A 30 4.75 -4.56 0.31
N TYR A 31 4.96 -3.31 -0.08
CA TYR A 31 6.18 -2.93 -0.78
C TYR A 31 7.37 -2.86 0.19
N ASP A 32 8.42 -3.64 -0.09
CA ASP A 32 9.70 -3.59 0.60
C ASP A 32 10.63 -2.62 -0.13
N LYS A 33 10.80 -1.42 0.44
CA LYS A 33 11.66 -0.37 -0.14
C LYS A 33 13.14 -0.75 -0.24
N ALA A 34 13.64 -1.63 0.64
CA ALA A 34 15.05 -2.01 0.63
C ALA A 34 15.36 -3.00 -0.50
N LYS A 35 14.42 -3.91 -0.78
CA LYS A 35 14.53 -4.92 -1.84
C LYS A 35 13.82 -4.54 -3.14
N LYS A 36 13.10 -3.42 -3.15
CA LYS A 36 12.27 -2.92 -4.27
C LYS A 36 11.29 -3.97 -4.81
N GLN A 37 10.68 -4.73 -3.91
CA GLN A 37 9.79 -5.84 -4.27
C GLN A 37 8.55 -5.84 -3.40
N TRP A 38 7.45 -6.33 -3.96
CA TRP A 38 6.25 -6.65 -3.20
C TRP A 38 6.48 -7.97 -2.42
N LYS A 39 6.03 -8.00 -1.16
CA LYS A 39 6.10 -9.17 -0.30
C LYS A 39 4.71 -9.50 0.24
N PRO A 40 4.36 -10.78 0.40
CA PRO A 40 3.09 -11.16 1.00
C PRO A 40 2.96 -10.57 2.41
N ALA A 41 1.81 -9.95 2.68
CA ALA A 41 1.47 -9.32 3.95
C ALA A 41 0.06 -9.77 4.40
N PRO A 42 -0.14 -11.07 4.70
CA PRO A 42 -1.46 -11.61 5.05
C PRO A 42 -2.05 -11.00 6.32
N GLU A 43 -1.22 -10.42 7.19
CA GLU A 43 -1.63 -9.66 8.37
C GLU A 43 -2.59 -8.49 8.05
N GLN A 44 -2.53 -7.95 6.82
CA GLN A 44 -3.38 -6.85 6.39
C GLN A 44 -4.83 -7.26 6.08
N SER A 45 -5.16 -8.55 6.24
CA SER A 45 -6.54 -9.04 6.23
C SER A 45 -7.40 -8.45 7.37
N CYS A 46 -6.78 -7.88 8.42
CA CYS A 46 -7.48 -7.16 9.49
C CYS A 46 -8.31 -5.96 8.99
N ILE A 47 -8.03 -5.45 7.79
CA ILE A 47 -8.86 -4.41 7.14
C ILE A 47 -10.31 -4.90 6.96
N TYR A 48 -10.54 -6.20 6.73
CA TYR A 48 -11.89 -6.73 6.52
C TYR A 48 -12.76 -6.81 7.76
N ILE A 49 -12.14 -6.85 8.93
CA ILE A 49 -12.85 -6.91 10.21
C ILE A 49 -12.99 -5.52 10.83
N GLY A 50 -12.58 -4.46 10.11
CA GLY A 50 -12.68 -3.08 10.58
C GLY A 50 -11.83 -2.83 11.84
N GLU A 51 -10.66 -3.46 11.94
CA GLU A 51 -9.68 -3.11 12.98
C GLU A 51 -8.67 -2.07 12.50
N ASP A 52 -8.57 -1.85 11.19
CA ASP A 52 -7.58 -0.96 10.59
C ASP A 52 -8.26 -0.01 9.58
N TRP A 53 -8.39 1.26 9.97
CA TRP A 53 -9.13 2.30 9.24
C TRP A 53 -8.24 3.48 8.81
N ASP A 54 -6.96 3.48 9.20
CA ASP A 54 -6.06 4.62 9.05
C ASP A 54 -5.23 4.52 7.75
N TYR A 55 -5.84 3.98 6.70
CA TYR A 55 -5.23 3.88 5.38
C TYR A 55 -5.95 4.78 4.38
N ASP A 56 -5.18 5.36 3.48
CA ASP A 56 -5.68 6.04 2.30
C ASP A 56 -5.66 5.06 1.13
N GLU A 57 -6.81 4.87 0.48
CA GLU A 57 -6.85 4.20 -0.82
C GLU A 57 -6.24 5.15 -1.86
N ILE A 58 -5.32 4.63 -2.66
CA ILE A 58 -4.59 5.39 -3.66
C ILE A 58 -4.67 4.68 -5.00
N THR A 59 -4.38 5.41 -6.08
CA THR A 59 -4.29 4.82 -7.41
C THR A 59 -2.97 4.06 -7.59
N GLU A 60 -2.93 3.18 -8.60
CA GLU A 60 -1.67 2.53 -9.01
C GLU A 60 -0.61 3.56 -9.42
N GLU A 61 -1.02 4.66 -10.04
CA GLU A 61 -0.12 5.76 -10.44
C GLU A 61 0.51 6.42 -9.21
N GLN A 62 -0.28 6.75 -8.18
CA GLN A 62 0.21 7.29 -6.92
C GLN A 62 1.15 6.30 -6.21
N ALA A 63 0.83 5.00 -6.23
CA ALA A 63 1.71 3.97 -5.71
C ALA A 63 3.06 3.94 -6.44
N ALA A 64 3.06 4.10 -7.76
CA ALA A 64 4.28 4.18 -8.56
C ALA A 64 5.10 5.45 -8.23
N GLU A 65 4.45 6.61 -8.04
CA GLU A 65 5.13 7.83 -7.61
C GLU A 65 5.78 7.67 -6.22
N ILE A 66 5.07 7.07 -5.25
CA ILE A 66 5.63 6.76 -3.93
C ILE A 66 6.88 5.88 -4.04
N ILE A 67 6.81 4.82 -4.87
CA ILE A 67 7.95 3.92 -5.09
C ILE A 67 9.15 4.68 -5.68
N ASN A 68 8.92 5.57 -6.65
CA ASN A 68 9.96 6.40 -7.25
C ASN A 68 10.59 7.37 -6.23
N ASN A 69 9.80 7.92 -5.31
CA ASN A 69 10.28 8.85 -4.27
C ASN A 69 11.03 8.15 -3.12
N TRP A 70 10.86 6.83 -2.95
CA TRP A 70 11.62 6.04 -1.98
C TRP A 70 13.00 5.60 -2.47
N ASN A 71 13.36 5.96 -3.71
CA ASN A 71 14.61 5.63 -4.37
C ASN A 71 15.75 6.57 -3.98
#